data_AF-L1JS61-F1
#
_entry.id   AF-L1JS61-F1
#
_cell.length_a   1.000
_cell.length_b   1.000
_cell.length_c   1.000
_cell.angle_alpha   90.00
_cell.angle_beta   90.00
_cell.angle_gamma   90.00
#
_symmetry.space_group_name_H-M   'P 1'
#
loop_
_entity.id
_entity.type
_entity.pdbx_description
1 polymer ?
#
loop_
_entity_poly.entity_id
_entity_poly.type
_entity_poly.pdbx_seq_one_letter_code
_entity_poly.pdbx_strand_id
1 'polypeptide(L)'
;MLTGRKAKMLGYRARSAFKLLQIEEEFGLLDRAECVVDLCAAPGSWSQVVQRGIFPPHGLTLVAVVAVDVQRMKPLEGVIQIHGDITSQDTLDKVRAHVKGKTCDVVVCDGAPDVTGLHELDRHLGESLAMSAFEAACQLLRSGGSFVVKVGRLRARQSADQLGQ
;
A
#
# COMPACT_ATOMS: atom_id res chain seq x y z
N MET A 1 1.68 -14.07 19.05
CA MET A 1 0.91 -12.95 19.66
C MET A 1 1.75 -11.70 20.05
N LEU A 2 3.01 -11.55 19.58
CA LEU A 2 3.94 -10.51 20.07
C LEU A 2 4.06 -9.25 19.20
N THR A 3 3.47 -9.22 18.01
CA THR A 3 3.74 -8.18 17.01
C THR A 3 3.03 -6.84 17.28
N GLY A 4 1.81 -6.85 17.83
CA GLY A 4 1.08 -5.61 18.13
C GLY A 4 1.75 -4.76 19.22
N ARG A 5 2.14 -5.39 20.33
CA ARG A 5 2.87 -4.72 21.42
C ARG A 5 4.23 -4.22 20.94
N LYS A 6 4.96 -5.01 20.16
CA LYS A 6 6.24 -4.61 19.55
C LYS A 6 6.09 -3.40 18.62
N ALA A 7 5.07 -3.37 17.76
CA ALA A 7 4.80 -2.23 16.90
C ALA A 7 4.60 -0.94 17.70
N LYS A 8 3.76 -0.99 18.75
CA LYS A 8 3.51 0.16 19.63
C LYS A 8 4.78 0.62 20.35
N MET A 9 5.60 -0.30 20.86
CA MET A 9 6.89 0.04 21.50
C MET A 9 7.87 0.71 20.53
N LEU A 10 7.86 0.32 19.26
CA LEU A 10 8.66 0.92 18.19
C LEU A 10 7.99 2.16 17.55
N GLY A 11 6.86 2.62 18.10
CA GLY A 11 6.15 3.80 17.64
C GLY A 11 5.44 3.65 16.29
N TYR A 12 5.20 2.42 15.81
CA TYR A 12 4.38 2.15 14.63
C TYR A 12 2.90 2.11 14.99
N ARG A 13 2.05 2.65 14.11
CA ARG A 13 0.59 2.71 14.28
C ARG A 13 -0.09 1.35 14.22
N ALA A 14 0.48 0.41 13.47
CA ALA A 14 -0.05 -0.94 13.35
C ALA A 14 1.05 -1.98 13.14
N ARG A 15 0.74 -3.23 13.47
CA ARG A 15 1.66 -4.37 13.29
C ARG A 15 1.96 -4.69 11.83
N SER A 16 1.14 -4.21 10.89
CA SER A 16 1.35 -4.34 9.44
C SER A 16 2.63 -3.64 8.98
N ALA A 17 3.17 -2.67 9.74
CA ALA A 17 4.47 -2.07 9.47
C ALA A 17 5.59 -3.12 9.28
N PHE A 18 5.57 -4.21 10.05
CA PHE A 18 6.57 -5.26 9.93
C PHE A 18 6.55 -5.99 8.59
N LYS A 19 5.40 -6.03 7.90
CA LYS A 19 5.34 -6.64 6.57
C LYS A 19 6.18 -5.84 5.57
N LEU A 20 6.00 -4.51 5.54
CA LEU A 20 6.75 -3.67 4.61
C LEU A 20 8.24 -3.61 4.98
N LEU A 21 8.58 -3.62 6.27
CA LEU A 21 9.97 -3.74 6.71
C LEU A 21 10.62 -5.04 6.23
N GLN A 22 9.90 -6.17 6.27
CA GLN A 22 10.41 -7.45 5.76
C GLN A 22 10.54 -7.46 4.24
N ILE A 23 9.55 -6.90 3.53
CA ILE A 23 9.62 -6.72 2.07
C ILE A 23 10.81 -5.84 1.70
N GLU A 24 11.05 -4.77 2.46
CA GLU A 24 12.20 -3.89 2.23
C GLU A 24 13.52 -4.62 2.46
N GLU A 25 13.64 -5.38 3.56
CA GLU A 25 14.83 -6.17 3.87
C GLU A 25 15.14 -7.23 2.79
N GLU A 26 14.10 -7.82 2.18
CA GLU A 26 14.24 -8.87 1.17
C GLU A 26 14.47 -8.34 -0.25
N PHE A 27 13.81 -7.23 -0.62
CA PHE A 27 13.77 -6.76 -2.01
C PHE A 27 14.42 -5.39 -2.25
N GLY A 28 14.79 -4.64 -1.21
CA GLY A 28 15.34 -3.27 -1.35
C GLY A 28 14.39 -2.35 -2.13
N LEU A 29 13.08 -2.49 -1.88
CA LEU A 29 12.01 -1.83 -2.64
C LEU A 29 12.15 -0.30 -2.62
N LEU A 30 12.67 0.26 -1.53
CA LEU A 30 12.73 1.70 -1.28
C LEU A 30 14.12 2.32 -1.53
N ASP A 31 15.17 1.53 -1.78
CA ASP A 31 16.57 1.97 -1.91
C ASP A 31 16.81 3.13 -2.89
N ARG A 32 15.95 3.26 -3.92
CA ARG A 32 16.06 4.28 -4.97
C ARG A 32 14.75 5.03 -5.21
N ALA A 33 13.77 4.88 -4.32
CA ALA A 33 12.47 5.50 -4.49
C ALA A 33 12.53 6.98 -4.07
N GLU A 34 12.24 7.89 -5.01
CA GLU A 34 12.05 9.33 -4.71
C GLU A 34 10.58 9.64 -4.42
N CYS A 35 9.66 8.83 -4.96
CA CYS A 35 8.24 8.98 -4.73
C CYS A 35 7.54 7.64 -4.51
N VAL A 36 6.78 7.58 -3.42
CA VAL A 36 6.00 6.41 -3.03
C VAL A 36 4.55 6.80 -2.81
N VAL A 37 3.64 6.05 -3.42
CA VAL A 37 2.19 6.17 -3.16
C VAL A 37 1.76 4.99 -2.30
N ASP A 38 1.09 5.28 -1.18
CA ASP A 38 0.51 4.29 -0.26
C ASP A 38 -1.01 4.31 -0.42
N LEU A 39 -1.57 3.30 -1.07
CA LEU A 39 -3.01 3.15 -1.31
C LEU A 39 -3.66 2.36 -0.17
N CYS A 40 -4.88 2.74 0.21
CA CYS A 40 -5.57 2.19 1.37
C CYS A 40 -4.69 2.26 2.63
N ALA A 41 -4.09 3.45 2.84
CA ALA A 41 -3.01 3.65 3.78
C ALA A 41 -3.45 3.62 5.25
N ALA A 42 -4.71 3.88 5.59
CA ALA A 42 -5.16 4.03 6.97
C ALA A 42 -4.88 2.75 7.78
N PRO A 43 -4.30 2.85 8.99
CA PRO A 43 -4.05 4.06 9.80
C PRO A 43 -2.73 4.80 9.49
N GLY A 44 -1.95 4.35 8.52
CA GLY A 44 -0.71 4.98 8.05
C GLY A 44 0.56 4.24 8.42
N SER A 45 0.48 2.94 8.76
CA SER A 45 1.66 2.19 9.22
C SER A 45 2.69 1.95 8.13
N TRP A 46 2.27 1.76 6.88
CA TRP A 46 3.18 1.63 5.74
C TRP A 46 3.77 2.98 5.36
N SER A 47 2.93 4.04 5.32
CA SER A 47 3.40 5.42 5.17
C SER A 47 4.48 5.78 6.21
N GLN A 48 4.35 5.34 7.46
CA GLN A 48 5.38 5.52 8.50
C GLN A 48 6.68 4.76 8.20
N VAL A 49 6.60 3.55 7.66
CA VAL A 49 7.79 2.78 7.29
C VAL A 49 8.51 3.46 6.14
N VAL A 50 7.79 3.86 5.10
CA VAL A 50 8.33 4.61 3.95
C VAL A 50 8.97 5.92 4.43
N GLN A 51 8.25 6.69 5.24
CA GLN A 51 8.74 7.95 5.81
C GLN A 51 9.99 7.76 6.68
N ARG A 52 10.16 6.63 7.38
CA ARG A 52 11.35 6.37 8.22
C ARG A 52 12.51 5.72 7.45
N GLY A 53 12.21 4.87 6.47
CA GLY A 53 13.22 4.12 5.71
C GLY A 53 13.93 5.01 4.69
N ILE A 54 13.20 5.96 4.09
CA ILE A 54 13.75 6.85 3.05
C ILE A 54 14.33 8.15 3.64
N PHE A 55 14.14 8.41 4.93
CA PHE A 55 14.82 9.50 5.65
C PHE A 55 16.00 8.95 6.50
N PRO A 56 17.24 8.87 5.96
CA PRO A 56 18.41 8.70 6.81
C PRO A 56 18.73 9.98 7.60
N PRO A 57 19.61 9.92 8.62
CA PRO A 57 19.93 11.03 9.55
C PRO A 57 20.60 12.27 8.92
N HIS A 58 20.85 12.26 7.61
CA HIS A 58 21.60 13.29 6.90
C HIS A 58 20.68 13.90 5.86
N GLY A 59 20.22 15.11 6.20
CA GLY A 59 19.04 15.71 5.61
C GLY A 59 19.14 15.96 4.10
N LEU A 60 17.95 16.23 3.58
CA LEU A 60 17.66 16.77 2.25
C LEU A 60 17.57 15.76 1.12
N THR A 61 16.49 14.99 1.13
CA THR A 61 15.74 14.75 -0.11
C THR A 61 14.26 14.68 0.20
N LEU A 62 13.48 15.60 -0.37
CA LEU A 62 12.03 15.69 -0.25
C LEU A 62 11.39 14.50 -0.96
N VAL A 63 11.35 13.36 -0.29
CA VAL A 63 10.62 12.17 -0.77
C VAL A 63 9.14 12.43 -0.58
N ALA A 64 8.40 12.44 -1.68
CA ALA A 64 6.96 12.66 -1.63
C ALA A 64 6.27 11.32 -1.34
N VAL A 65 5.93 11.10 -0.07
CA VAL A 65 4.99 10.03 0.30
C VAL A 65 3.58 10.57 0.15
N VAL A 66 2.80 9.99 -0.77
CA VAL A 66 1.38 10.32 -0.95
C VAL A 66 0.54 9.15 -0.47
N ALA A 67 -0.11 9.31 0.67
CA ALA A 67 -1.00 8.32 1.26
C ALA A 67 -2.45 8.62 0.87
N VAL A 68 -3.17 7.61 0.39
CA VAL A 68 -4.58 7.71 -0.04
C VAL A 68 -5.41 6.71 0.74
N ASP A 69 -6.51 7.18 1.34
CA ASP A 69 -7.49 6.30 1.96
C ASP A 69 -8.89 6.93 2.02
N VAL A 70 -9.93 6.09 1.99
CA VAL A 70 -11.33 6.49 2.22
C VAL A 70 -11.62 6.78 3.70
N GLN A 71 -10.75 6.32 4.60
CA GLN A 71 -10.76 6.61 6.02
C GLN A 71 -9.77 7.72 6.33
N ARG A 72 -10.13 8.60 7.27
CA ARG A 72 -9.22 9.63 7.76
C ARG A 72 -8.12 9.02 8.62
N MET A 73 -6.88 9.37 8.31
CA MET A 73 -5.70 9.02 9.11
C MET A 73 -5.23 10.21 9.93
N LYS A 74 -4.58 9.95 11.08
CA LYS A 74 -3.91 11.02 11.84
C LYS A 74 -2.76 11.62 11.01
N PRO A 75 -2.50 12.94 11.08
CA PRO A 75 -1.38 13.56 10.38
C PRO A 75 -0.05 12.83 10.60
N LEU A 76 0.75 12.70 9.54
CA LEU A 76 2.12 12.19 9.57
C LEU A 76 3.00 13.25 8.92
N GLU A 77 4.04 13.66 9.65
CA GLU A 77 5.00 14.64 9.13
C GLU A 77 5.71 14.08 7.89
N GLY A 78 5.88 14.92 6.87
CA GLY A 78 6.49 14.51 5.59
C GLY A 78 5.61 13.62 4.70
N VAL A 79 4.37 13.32 5.10
CA VAL A 79 3.42 12.53 4.31
C VAL A 79 2.24 13.39 3.86
N ILE A 80 2.01 13.44 2.56
CA ILE A 80 0.81 14.04 1.97
C ILE A 80 -0.32 13.04 2.12
N GLN A 81 -1.42 13.45 2.76
CA GLN A 81 -2.55 12.57 3.03
C GLN A 81 -3.77 13.04 2.25
N ILE A 82 -4.23 12.19 1.32
CA ILE A 82 -5.42 12.43 0.51
C ILE A 82 -6.53 11.53 1.04
N HIS A 83 -7.63 12.17 1.43
CA HIS A 83 -8.86 11.46 1.78
C HIS A 83 -9.71 11.27 0.52
N GLY A 84 -9.82 10.04 0.03
CA GLY A 84 -10.50 9.74 -1.22
C GLY A 84 -10.50 8.26 -1.58
N ASP A 85 -11.35 7.92 -2.55
CA ASP A 85 -11.47 6.57 -3.11
C ASP A 85 -10.45 6.39 -4.23
N ILE A 86 -9.68 5.30 -4.19
CA ILE A 86 -8.63 4.97 -5.17
C ILE A 86 -9.19 4.66 -6.57
N THR A 87 -10.49 4.35 -6.67
CA THR A 87 -11.19 4.14 -7.95
C THR A 87 -11.64 5.45 -8.59
N SER A 88 -11.64 6.55 -7.84
CA SER A 88 -12.09 7.85 -8.33
C SER A 88 -10.98 8.59 -9.06
N GLN A 89 -11.29 9.04 -10.27
CA GLN A 89 -10.36 9.83 -11.09
C GLN A 89 -9.92 11.13 -10.39
N ASP A 90 -10.82 11.79 -9.66
CA ASP A 90 -10.52 12.99 -8.88
C ASP A 90 -9.44 12.73 -7.81
N THR A 91 -9.50 11.56 -7.15
CA THR A 91 -8.46 11.15 -6.19
C THR A 91 -7.12 10.95 -6.91
N LEU A 92 -7.12 10.23 -8.04
CA LEU A 92 -5.89 9.97 -8.80
C LEU A 92 -5.28 11.24 -9.39
N ASP A 93 -6.10 12.22 -9.80
CA ASP A 93 -5.65 13.54 -10.24
C ASP A 93 -5.02 14.33 -9.10
N LYS A 94 -5.61 14.28 -7.89
CA LYS A 94 -5.00 14.86 -6.69
C LYS A 94 -3.67 14.21 -6.38
N VAL A 95 -3.55 12.88 -6.50
CA VAL A 95 -2.26 12.19 -6.34
C VAL A 95 -1.27 12.75 -7.35
N ARG A 96 -1.60 12.72 -8.65
CA ARG A 96 -0.76 13.21 -9.76
C ARG A 96 -0.24 14.64 -9.56
N ALA A 97 -1.09 15.53 -9.05
CA ALA A 97 -0.70 16.91 -8.74
C ALA A 97 0.43 17.01 -7.71
N HIS A 98 0.41 16.15 -6.68
CA HIS A 98 1.43 16.13 -5.62
C HIS A 98 2.73 15.44 -6.05
N VAL A 99 2.66 14.54 -7.01
CA VAL A 99 3.84 13.92 -7.63
C VAL A 99 4.56 14.88 -8.61
N LYS A 100 4.09 16.13 -8.76
CA LYS A 100 4.66 17.19 -9.62
C LYS A 100 4.84 16.76 -11.09
N GLY A 101 3.91 15.98 -11.62
CA GLY A 101 3.99 15.47 -13.00
C GLY A 101 5.08 14.41 -13.23
N LYS A 102 5.81 14.01 -12.18
CA LYS A 102 6.59 12.78 -12.20
C LYS A 102 5.63 11.59 -12.00
N THR A 103 5.94 10.51 -12.67
CA THR A 103 5.39 9.21 -12.34
C THR A 103 6.05 8.70 -11.04
N CYS A 104 5.33 7.94 -10.22
CA CYS A 104 5.88 7.44 -8.95
C CYS A 104 6.78 6.21 -9.17
N ASP A 105 7.73 5.99 -8.26
CA ASP A 105 8.65 4.85 -8.31
C ASP A 105 8.01 3.59 -7.79
N VAL A 106 7.26 3.73 -6.70
CA VAL A 106 6.67 2.62 -5.96
C VAL A 106 5.23 2.94 -5.58
N VAL A 107 4.34 1.97 -5.82
CA VAL A 107 2.97 1.98 -5.29
C VAL A 107 2.82 0.79 -4.37
N VAL A 108 2.36 1.03 -3.14
CA VAL A 108 2.09 0.00 -2.15
C VAL A 108 0.63 0.00 -1.73
N CYS A 109 0.06 -1.16 -1.39
CA CYS A 109 -1.30 -1.30 -0.89
C CYS A 109 -1.43 -2.47 0.10
N ASP A 110 -1.60 -2.20 1.40
CA ASP A 110 -1.95 -3.23 2.42
C ASP A 110 -3.46 -3.25 2.74
N GLY A 111 -4.27 -2.64 1.86
CA GLY A 111 -5.71 -2.50 2.00
C GLY A 111 -6.43 -3.84 2.19
N ALA A 112 -7.49 -3.81 2.98
CA ALA A 112 -8.39 -4.94 3.15
C ALA A 112 -9.82 -4.43 3.33
N PRO A 113 -10.82 -5.06 2.70
CA PRO A 113 -12.21 -4.73 2.96
C PRO A 113 -12.61 -5.13 4.39
N ASP A 114 -13.72 -4.56 4.86
CA ASP A 114 -14.35 -5.01 6.09
C ASP A 114 -14.78 -6.47 5.97
N VAL A 115 -14.56 -7.23 7.04
CA VAL A 115 -14.88 -8.66 7.08
C VAL A 115 -16.37 -8.83 7.35
N THR A 116 -17.08 -9.39 6.38
CA THR A 116 -18.51 -9.67 6.48
C THR A 116 -18.79 -10.99 7.20
N GLY A 117 -17.79 -11.89 7.26
CA GLY A 117 -17.92 -13.25 7.79
C GLY A 117 -18.33 -14.27 6.72
N LEU A 118 -18.67 -13.81 5.51
CA LEU A 118 -18.95 -14.66 4.36
C LEU A 118 -17.66 -14.82 3.55
N HIS A 119 -16.95 -15.94 3.75
CA HIS A 119 -15.62 -16.16 3.18
C HIS A 119 -15.50 -15.93 1.67
N GLU A 120 -16.51 -16.34 0.90
CA GLU A 120 -16.53 -16.18 -0.55
C GLU A 120 -16.64 -14.71 -0.95
N LEU A 121 -17.50 -13.96 -0.24
CA LEU A 121 -17.68 -12.51 -0.45
C LEU A 121 -16.44 -11.73 0.00
N ASP A 122 -15.91 -12.01 1.19
CA ASP A 122 -14.71 -11.36 1.72
C ASP A 122 -13.51 -11.51 0.79
N ARG A 123 -13.38 -12.70 0.17
CA ARG A 123 -12.37 -12.96 -0.84
C ARG A 123 -12.62 -12.14 -2.11
N HIS A 124 -13.83 -12.15 -2.65
CA HIS A 124 -14.16 -11.39 -3.84
C HIS A 124 -13.91 -9.89 -3.64
N LEU A 125 -14.28 -9.34 -2.49
CA LEU A 125 -14.03 -7.95 -2.12
C LEU A 125 -12.53 -7.66 -2.04
N GLY A 126 -11.74 -8.58 -1.47
CA GLY A 126 -10.28 -8.44 -1.40
C GLY A 126 -9.62 -8.48 -2.79
N GLU A 127 -10.08 -9.37 -3.67
CA GLU A 127 -9.62 -9.47 -5.06
C GLU A 127 -9.99 -8.21 -5.87
N SER A 128 -11.22 -7.71 -5.70
CA SER A 128 -11.68 -6.47 -6.33
C SER A 128 -10.83 -5.28 -5.88
N LEU A 129 -10.55 -5.16 -4.57
CA LEU A 129 -9.71 -4.08 -4.04
C LEU A 129 -8.29 -4.14 -4.60
N ALA A 130 -7.71 -5.35 -4.69
CA ALA A 130 -6.39 -5.54 -5.27
C ALA A 130 -6.35 -5.15 -6.76
N MET A 131 -7.42 -5.47 -7.52
CA MET A 131 -7.53 -5.07 -8.92
C MET A 131 -7.63 -3.55 -9.07
N SER A 132 -8.50 -2.89 -8.28
CA SER A 132 -8.60 -1.43 -8.28
C SER A 132 -7.28 -0.75 -7.91
N ALA A 133 -6.54 -1.31 -6.94
CA ALA A 133 -5.21 -0.82 -6.58
C ALA A 133 -4.20 -1.00 -7.73
N PHE A 134 -4.28 -2.10 -8.48
CA PHE A 134 -3.45 -2.34 -9.66
C PHE A 134 -3.78 -1.35 -10.79
N GLU A 135 -5.06 -1.11 -11.07
CA GLU A 135 -5.51 -0.12 -12.06
C GLU A 135 -5.02 1.29 -11.72
N ALA A 136 -5.13 1.68 -10.44
CA ALA A 136 -4.57 2.94 -9.95
C ALA A 136 -3.03 2.96 -10.12
N ALA A 137 -2.34 1.87 -9.79
CA ALA A 137 -0.90 1.77 -9.94
C ALA A 137 -0.46 1.93 -11.40
N CYS A 138 -1.16 1.32 -12.37
CA CYS A 138 -0.87 1.48 -13.80
C CYS A 138 -0.95 2.93 -14.27
N GLN A 139 -1.78 3.76 -13.64
CA GLN A 139 -1.90 5.19 -13.99
C GLN A 139 -0.88 6.08 -13.27
N LEU A 140 -0.31 5.62 -12.17
CA LEU A 140 0.56 6.41 -11.30
C LEU A 140 2.04 6.06 -11.49
N LEU A 141 2.35 4.80 -11.76
CA LEU A 141 3.72 4.29 -11.83
C LEU A 141 4.45 4.76 -13.07
N ARG A 142 5.76 4.90 -12.92
CA ARG A 142 6.67 5.08 -14.05
C ARG A 142 6.97 3.75 -14.72
N SER A 143 7.49 3.82 -15.95
CA SER A 143 8.09 2.63 -16.56
C SER A 143 9.22 2.08 -15.69
N GLY A 144 9.16 0.78 -15.40
CA GLY A 144 10.09 0.10 -14.49
C GLY A 144 9.86 0.40 -13.00
N GLY A 145 8.74 1.02 -12.63
CA GLY A 145 8.33 1.17 -11.22
C GLY A 145 7.82 -0.14 -10.62
N SER A 146 7.67 -0.18 -9.30
CA SER A 146 7.27 -1.37 -8.55
C SER A 146 5.89 -1.23 -7.92
N PHE A 147 5.11 -2.30 -7.97
CA PHE A 147 3.80 -2.37 -7.33
C PHE A 147 3.80 -3.51 -6.31
N VAL A 148 3.35 -3.23 -5.09
CA VAL A 148 3.16 -4.23 -4.03
C VAL A 148 1.74 -4.14 -3.51
N VAL A 149 1.02 -5.26 -3.53
CA VAL A 149 -0.35 -5.33 -3.03
C VAL A 149 -0.57 -6.55 -2.18
N LYS A 150 -1.33 -6.38 -1.10
CA LYS A 150 -1.83 -7.50 -0.30
C LYS A 150 -2.91 -8.25 -1.09
N VAL A 151 -2.66 -9.52 -1.35
CA VAL A 151 -3.67 -10.45 -1.84
C VAL A 151 -4.10 -11.42 -0.74
N GLY A 152 -5.39 -11.79 -0.75
CA GLY A 152 -5.91 -12.84 0.13
C GLY A 152 -5.32 -14.20 -0.22
N ARG A 153 -5.62 -15.22 0.60
CA ARG A 153 -5.20 -16.60 0.30
C ARG A 153 -5.91 -17.07 -0.98
N LEU A 154 -5.17 -17.12 -2.09
CA LEU A 154 -5.64 -17.70 -3.34
C LEU A 154 -5.78 -19.22 -3.14
N ARG A 155 -6.95 -19.78 -3.44
CA ARG A 155 -7.03 -21.23 -3.65
C ARG A 155 -6.44 -21.50 -5.02
N ALA A 156 -5.49 -22.42 -5.11
CA ALA A 156 -5.11 -22.98 -6.40
C ALA A 156 -6.39 -23.46 -7.09
N ARG A 157 -6.58 -23.12 -8.37
CA ARG A 157 -7.60 -23.79 -9.18
C ARG A 157 -7.33 -25.28 -9.03
N GLN A 158 -8.23 -26.02 -8.40
CA GLN A 158 -8.28 -27.45 -8.63
C GLN A 158 -8.59 -27.57 -10.12
N SER A 159 -7.64 -28.08 -10.89
CA SER A 159 -7.89 -28.53 -12.24
C SER A 159 -9.17 -29.37 -12.20
N ALA A 160 -10.12 -29.08 -13.08
CA ALA A 160 -11.30 -29.91 -13.26
C ALA A 160 -10.89 -31.23 -13.95
N ASP A 161 -10.08 -32.04 -13.26
CA ASP A 161 -9.79 -33.42 -13.62
C ASP A 161 -10.59 -34.33 -12.69
N GLN A 162 -11.92 -34.29 -12.83
CA GLN A 162 -12.84 -35.33 -12.34
C GLN A 162 -14.27 -35.09 -12.90
N LEU A 163 -14.38 -35.07 -14.23
CA LEU A 163 -15.61 -35.39 -14.95
C LEU A 163 -15.24 -36.36 -16.06
N GLY A 164 -15.08 -37.63 -15.68
CA GLY A 164 -14.67 -38.68 -16.60
C GLY A 164 -14.27 -39.97 -15.89
N GLN A 165 -15.20 -40.55 -15.12
CA GLN A 165 -15.34 -41.99 -14.89
C GLN A 165 -16.68 -42.28 -14.22
#